data_AF-A0A151WLA9-F1
#
_entry.id   AF-A0A151WLA9-F1
#
_cell.length_a   1.000
_cell.length_b   1.000
_cell.length_c   1.000
_cell.angle_alpha   90.00
_cell.angle_beta   90.00
_cell.angle_gamma   90.00
#
_symmetry.space_group_name_H-M   'P 1'
#
loop_
_entity.id
_entity.type
_entity.pdbx_description
1 polymer ?
#
loop_
_entity_poly.entity_id
_entity_poly.type
_entity_poly.pdbx_seq_one_letter_code
_entity_poly.pdbx_strand_id
1 'polypeptide(L)'
;MLEIIQKVETGLYVHCITNDMGPNNLAMWRKFFVGCAGRYSTITNSITHPVDNNRKLWFIADPDHLLKNLKFCLINNKTITLLEKFVNANNLLSSVVNSLHIKELIEFQDNLQLKLAPKIKVGDFSSGTFNKMKVNKAKNFMSRDISASLNFLARS
;
A
#
# COMPACT_ATOMS: atom_id res chain seq x y z
N MET A 1 16.28 6.50 19.16
CA MET A 1 15.75 7.26 18.01
C MET A 1 15.96 8.76 18.19
N LEU A 2 15.30 9.40 19.17
CA LEU A 2 15.38 10.87 19.34
C LEU A 2 16.83 11.36 19.54
N GLU A 3 17.63 10.64 20.31
CA GLU A 3 19.07 10.92 20.49
C GLU A 3 19.87 10.88 19.17
N ILE A 4 19.50 9.97 18.26
CA ILE A 4 20.16 9.87 16.94
C ILE A 4 19.80 11.09 16.10
N ILE A 5 18.52 11.50 16.12
CA ILE A 5 18.05 12.70 15.42
C ILE A 5 18.78 13.93 15.94
N GLN A 6 18.89 14.08 17.26
CA GLN A 6 19.61 15.20 17.88
C GLN A 6 21.08 15.25 17.46
N LYS A 7 21.77 14.11 17.37
CA LYS A 7 23.16 14.05 16.91
C LYS A 7 23.32 14.42 15.44
N VAL A 8 22.42 13.96 14.58
CA VAL A 8 22.46 14.20 13.13
C VAL A 8 22.09 15.65 12.77
N GLU A 9 21.23 16.28 13.57
CA GLU A 9 20.80 17.68 13.43
C GLU A 9 21.89 18.72 13.73
N THR A 10 23.12 18.28 13.95
CA THR A 10 24.32 19.16 14.03
C THR A 10 24.83 19.62 12.66
N GLY A 11 24.22 19.16 11.57
CA GLY A 11 24.53 19.60 10.21
C GLY A 11 23.58 19.10 9.11
N LEU A 12 22.61 18.25 9.43
CA LEU A 12 21.61 17.76 8.49
C LEU A 12 20.19 17.98 9.04
N TYR A 13 19.22 18.21 8.14
CA TYR A 13 17.82 18.37 8.51
C TYR A 13 17.05 17.06 8.34
N VAL A 14 16.55 16.53 9.46
CA VAL A 14 15.72 15.32 9.50
C VAL A 14 14.25 15.71 9.44
N HIS A 15 13.63 15.54 8.27
CA HIS A 15 12.22 15.89 8.07
C HIS A 15 11.25 14.73 8.37
N CYS A 16 11.67 13.50 8.11
CA CYS A 16 10.80 12.34 8.27
C CYS A 16 11.55 11.09 8.72
N ILE A 17 10.80 10.20 9.36
CA ILE A 17 11.20 8.83 9.66
C ILE A 17 10.36 7.92 8.78
N THR A 18 11.05 7.07 8.02
CA THR A 18 10.42 5.98 7.27
C THR A 18 10.80 4.65 7.90
N ASN A 19 9.81 3.81 8.20
CA ASN A 19 10.04 2.46 8.73
C ASN A 19 8.99 1.47 8.22
N ASP A 20 9.30 0.18 8.38
CA ASP A 20 8.33 -0.89 8.13
C ASP A 20 7.18 -0.85 9.15
N MET A 21 6.14 -1.64 8.90
CA MET A 21 4.98 -1.77 9.79
C MET A 21 5.10 -2.94 10.77
N GLY A 22 6.33 -3.26 11.19
CA GLY A 22 6.58 -4.31 12.19
C GLY A 22 6.05 -3.95 13.59
N PRO A 23 5.79 -4.94 14.46
CA PRO A 23 5.19 -4.69 15.78
C PRO A 23 5.96 -3.67 16.65
N ASN A 24 7.30 -3.69 16.60
CA ASN A 24 8.15 -2.76 17.34
C ASN A 24 8.04 -1.33 16.80
N ASN A 25 8.01 -1.16 15.47
CA ASN A 25 7.83 0.14 14.85
C ASN A 25 6.42 0.69 15.14
N LEU A 26 5.40 -0.16 15.08
CA LEU A 26 4.04 0.23 15.49
C LEU A 26 3.96 0.60 16.98
N ALA A 27 4.68 -0.10 17.86
CA ALA A 27 4.76 0.26 19.28
C ALA A 27 5.39 1.64 19.50
N MET A 28 6.43 1.95 18.72
CA MET A 28 7.03 3.28 18.70
C MET A 28 6.06 4.34 18.20
N TRP A 29 5.33 4.09 17.11
CA TRP A 29 4.32 5.03 16.60
C TRP A 29 3.24 5.31 17.67
N ARG A 30 2.75 4.28 18.36
CA ARG A 30 1.81 4.43 19.47
C ARG A 30 2.37 5.29 20.60
N LYS A 31 3.64 5.10 20.96
CA LYS A 31 4.32 5.90 22.00
C LYS A 31 4.38 7.38 21.63
N PHE A 32 4.45 7.70 20.34
CA PHE A 32 4.41 9.07 19.82
C PHE A 32 3.01 9.56 19.44
N PHE A 33 1.95 8.79 19.74
CA PHE A 33 0.57 9.06 19.35
C PHE A 33 0.38 9.25 17.82
N VAL A 34 1.26 8.64 17.03
CA VAL A 34 1.26 8.66 15.57
C VAL A 34 0.38 7.54 15.04
N GLY A 35 -0.53 7.85 14.13
CA GLY A 35 -1.46 6.88 13.54
C GLY A 35 -2.55 6.40 14.51
N CYS A 36 -2.60 6.94 15.72
CA CYS A 36 -3.62 6.65 16.71
C CYS A 36 -4.70 7.72 16.66
N ALA A 37 -5.92 7.32 16.36
CA ALA A 37 -7.10 8.14 16.61
C ALA A 37 -8.09 7.39 17.48
N GLY A 38 -8.54 8.02 18.57
CA GLY A 38 -9.76 7.63 19.25
C GLY A 38 -10.98 8.01 18.42
N ARG A 39 -12.16 7.57 18.86
CA ARG A 39 -13.46 7.80 18.18
C ARG A 39 -13.74 9.26 17.82
N TYR A 40 -13.10 10.22 18.51
CA TYR A 40 -13.30 11.65 18.34
C TYR A 40 -12.02 12.45 18.04
N SER A 41 -10.89 11.78 17.75
CA SER A 41 -9.64 12.49 17.46
C SER A 41 -9.25 12.38 16.00
N THR A 42 -8.56 13.40 15.50
CA THR A 42 -7.96 13.38 14.17
C THR A 42 -6.72 12.51 14.16
N ILE A 43 -6.58 11.66 13.15
CA ILE A 43 -5.34 10.89 12.93
C ILE A 43 -4.21 11.89 12.62
N THR A 44 -3.16 11.89 13.43
CA THR A 44 -1.90 12.62 13.15
C THR A 44 -0.80 11.64 12.79
N ASN A 45 0.08 12.03 11.87
CA ASN A 45 1.28 11.28 11.50
C ASN A 45 2.57 12.07 11.78
N SER A 46 2.52 13.07 12.66
CA SER A 46 3.68 13.90 12.99
C SER A 46 3.72 14.28 14.46
N ILE A 47 4.93 14.63 14.90
CA ILE A 47 5.20 15.24 16.20
C ILE A 47 5.97 16.55 16.01
N THR A 48 6.03 17.39 17.04
CA THR A 48 6.96 18.52 17.10
C THR A 48 8.40 18.01 17.02
N HIS A 49 9.23 18.63 16.19
CA HIS A 49 10.58 18.17 15.95
C HIS A 49 11.44 18.33 17.23
N PRO A 50 12.21 17.29 17.64
CA PRO A 50 12.85 17.24 18.97
C PRO A 50 14.01 18.23 19.17
N VAL A 51 14.45 18.91 18.10
CA VAL A 51 15.53 19.91 18.12
C VAL A 51 14.99 21.32 17.80
N ASP A 52 13.85 21.42 17.14
CA ASP A 52 13.32 22.69 16.62
C ASP A 52 11.80 22.70 16.72
N ASN A 53 11.28 23.48 17.68
CA ASN A 53 9.86 23.51 17.98
C ASN A 53 8.99 24.10 16.85
N ASN A 54 9.60 24.77 15.87
CA ASN A 54 8.88 25.31 14.71
C ASN A 54 8.72 24.30 13.58
N ARG A 55 9.41 23.15 13.65
CA ARG A 55 9.34 22.08 12.66
C ARG A 55 8.52 20.90 13.15
N LYS A 56 8.03 20.14 12.18
CA LYS A 56 7.42 18.83 12.41
C LYS A 56 8.36 17.73 11.95
N LEU A 57 8.33 16.64 12.70
CA LEU A 57 8.93 15.36 12.32
C LEU A 57 7.83 14.41 11.88
N TRP A 58 7.86 14.02 10.60
CA TRP A 58 6.83 13.19 9.98
C TRP A 58 7.15 11.71 10.07
N PHE A 59 6.14 10.89 10.31
CA PHE A 59 6.24 9.44 10.31
C PHE A 59 5.56 8.91 9.06
N ILE A 60 6.33 8.18 8.26
CA ILE A 60 5.89 7.65 6.98
C ILE A 60 6.10 6.14 7.01
N ALA A 61 5.09 5.38 6.64
CA ALA A 61 5.25 3.94 6.47
C ALA A 61 5.98 3.65 5.16
N ASP A 62 6.82 2.63 5.15
CA ASP A 62 7.53 2.22 3.94
C ASP A 62 6.54 1.87 2.81
N PRO A 63 6.59 2.58 1.68
CA PRO A 63 5.65 2.39 0.57
C PRO A 63 5.74 0.98 -0.04
N ASP A 64 6.92 0.36 -0.06
CA ASP A 64 7.09 -0.98 -0.61
C ASP A 64 6.41 -2.03 0.30
N HIS A 65 6.44 -1.83 1.62
CA HIS A 65 5.70 -2.67 2.56
C HIS A 65 4.19 -2.48 2.45
N LEU A 66 3.73 -1.24 2.32
CA LEU A 66 2.31 -0.92 2.10
C LEU A 66 1.76 -1.61 0.85
N LEU A 67 2.47 -1.51 -0.28
CA LEU A 67 2.04 -2.09 -1.55
C LEU A 67 1.96 -3.63 -1.48
N LYS A 68 2.96 -4.27 -0.86
CA LYS A 68 2.95 -5.73 -0.62
C LYS A 68 1.75 -6.14 0.23
N ASN A 69 1.49 -5.42 1.31
CA ASN A 69 0.37 -5.69 2.21
C ASN A 69 -0.97 -5.52 1.49
N LEU A 70 -1.11 -4.48 0.66
CA LEU A 70 -2.34 -4.25 -0.11
C LEU A 70 -2.60 -5.36 -1.13
N LYS A 71 -1.57 -5.79 -1.89
CA LYS A 71 -1.68 -6.95 -2.78
C LYS A 71 -2.14 -8.19 -2.00
N PHE A 72 -1.52 -8.48 -0.86
CA PHE A 72 -1.84 -9.68 -0.08
C PHE A 72 -3.26 -9.62 0.52
N CYS A 73 -3.67 -8.44 0.98
CA CYS A 73 -5.03 -8.17 1.44
C CYS A 73 -6.04 -8.47 0.33
N LEU A 74 -5.82 -7.96 -0.88
CA LEU A 74 -6.67 -8.23 -2.04
C LEU A 74 -6.78 -9.72 -2.35
N ILE A 75 -5.64 -10.42 -2.42
CA ILE A 75 -5.62 -11.85 -2.76
C ILE A 75 -6.37 -12.69 -1.71
N ASN A 76 -6.19 -12.40 -0.41
CA ASN A 76 -6.79 -13.21 0.65
C ASN A 76 -8.25 -12.89 0.92
N ASN A 77 -8.59 -11.59 1.00
CA ASN A 77 -9.94 -11.15 1.34
C ASN A 77 -10.87 -11.13 0.14
N LYS A 78 -10.30 -11.20 -1.08
CA LYS A 78 -10.96 -11.20 -2.40
C LYS A 78 -11.71 -9.92 -2.75
N THR A 79 -12.24 -9.21 -1.77
CA THR A 79 -12.99 -7.98 -1.97
C THR A 79 -12.49 -6.83 -1.11
N ILE A 80 -12.60 -5.61 -1.64
CA ILE A 80 -12.44 -4.36 -0.91
C ILE A 80 -13.70 -3.54 -1.13
N THR A 81 -14.30 -3.03 -0.04
CA THR A 81 -15.41 -2.09 -0.09
C THR A 81 -14.89 -0.67 -0.03
N LEU A 82 -15.24 0.12 -1.04
CA LEU A 82 -14.94 1.54 -1.14
C LEU A 82 -15.98 2.36 -0.37
N LEU A 83 -15.56 3.53 0.12
CA LEU A 83 -16.46 4.48 0.77
C LEU A 83 -17.46 5.05 -0.24
N GLU A 84 -18.72 5.21 0.16
CA GLU A 84 -19.78 5.76 -0.71
C GLU A 84 -19.43 7.13 -1.29
N LYS A 85 -18.79 7.99 -0.49
CA LYS A 85 -18.28 9.30 -0.97
C LYS A 85 -17.36 9.15 -2.18
N PHE A 86 -16.50 8.13 -2.18
CA PHE A 86 -15.56 7.87 -3.26
C PHE A 86 -16.29 7.31 -4.50
N VAL A 87 -17.26 6.42 -4.29
CA VAL A 87 -18.11 5.85 -5.34
C VAL A 87 -18.87 6.96 -6.08
N ASN A 88 -19.54 7.84 -5.33
CA ASN A 88 -20.33 8.93 -5.89
C ASN A 88 -19.45 9.97 -6.59
N ALA A 89 -18.28 10.31 -6.02
CA ALA A 89 -17.37 11.27 -6.63
C ALA A 89 -16.78 10.80 -7.97
N ASN A 90 -16.66 9.49 -8.17
CA ASN A 90 -16.08 8.90 -9.38
C ASN A 90 -17.12 8.21 -10.28
N ASN A 91 -18.42 8.33 -9.97
CA ASN A 91 -19.53 7.67 -10.68
C ASN A 91 -19.30 6.16 -10.90
N LEU A 92 -18.83 5.46 -9.86
CA LEU A 92 -18.58 4.02 -9.95
C LEU A 92 -19.89 3.24 -9.87
N LEU A 93 -20.02 2.18 -10.66
CA LEU A 93 -21.20 1.32 -10.69
C LEU A 93 -21.36 0.45 -9.43
N SER A 94 -20.28 0.23 -8.69
CA SER A 94 -20.26 -0.60 -7.48
C SER A 94 -19.24 -0.05 -6.48
N SER A 95 -19.55 -0.21 -5.20
CA SER A 95 -18.63 0.05 -4.09
C SER A 95 -17.66 -1.12 -3.85
N VAL A 96 -17.86 -2.27 -4.50
CA VAL A 96 -17.07 -3.48 -4.24
C VAL A 96 -16.07 -3.71 -5.36
N VAL A 97 -14.80 -3.78 -5.01
CA VAL A 97 -13.70 -4.18 -5.90
C VAL A 97 -13.37 -5.64 -5.64
N ASN A 98 -13.46 -6.48 -6.66
CA ASN A 98 -13.18 -7.92 -6.57
C ASN A 98 -11.84 -8.26 -7.24
N SER A 99 -10.93 -8.88 -6.50
CA SER A 99 -9.62 -9.30 -7.01
C SER A 99 -9.70 -10.52 -7.94
N LEU A 100 -10.85 -11.22 -8.00
CA LEU A 100 -11.06 -12.36 -8.87
C LEU A 100 -10.92 -11.99 -10.35
N HIS A 101 -11.31 -10.78 -10.75
CA HIS A 101 -11.16 -10.32 -12.13
C HIS A 101 -9.70 -10.33 -12.61
N ILE A 102 -8.75 -10.11 -11.70
CA ILE A 102 -7.31 -10.18 -12.04
C ILE A 102 -6.90 -11.64 -12.24
N LYS A 103 -7.47 -12.57 -11.48
CA LYS A 103 -7.23 -14.00 -11.66
C LYS A 103 -7.82 -14.50 -12.99
N GLU A 104 -9.06 -14.11 -13.31
CA GLU A 104 -9.74 -14.41 -14.57
C GLU A 104 -8.94 -13.90 -15.78
N LEU A 105 -8.45 -12.66 -15.74
CA LEU A 105 -7.55 -12.10 -16.76
C LEU A 105 -6.31 -12.98 -16.98
N ILE A 106 -5.72 -13.49 -15.90
CA ILE A 106 -4.45 -14.22 -15.96
C ILE A 106 -4.64 -15.65 -16.45
N GLU A 107 -5.77 -16.28 -16.12
CA GLU A 107 -6.19 -17.56 -16.69
C GLU A 107 -6.55 -17.41 -18.18
N PHE A 108 -7.26 -16.34 -18.54
CA PHE A 108 -7.59 -16.02 -19.94
C PHE A 108 -6.33 -15.86 -20.80
N GLN A 109 -5.38 -15.04 -20.36
CA GLN A 109 -4.17 -14.78 -21.14
C GLN A 109 -3.22 -15.99 -21.22
N ASP A 110 -3.39 -17.02 -20.40
CA ASP A 110 -2.49 -18.18 -20.43
C ASP A 110 -2.65 -19.00 -21.71
N ASN A 111 -3.83 -18.91 -22.33
CA ASN A 111 -4.13 -19.51 -23.63
C ASN A 111 -3.73 -18.62 -24.82
N LEU A 112 -3.21 -17.42 -24.58
CA LEU A 112 -2.83 -16.47 -25.63
C LEU A 112 -1.33 -16.54 -25.92
N GLN A 113 -0.99 -16.51 -27.21
CA GLN A 113 0.39 -16.34 -27.66
C GLN A 113 0.94 -14.94 -27.31
N LEU A 114 0.09 -13.92 -27.41
CA LEU A 114 0.39 -12.54 -27.02
C LEU A 114 -0.38 -12.19 -25.74
N LYS A 115 0.33 -12.12 -24.61
CA LYS A 115 -0.26 -11.86 -23.30
C LYS A 115 -0.51 -10.37 -23.10
N LEU A 116 -1.68 -10.02 -22.58
CA LEU A 116 -2.07 -8.65 -22.25
C LEU A 116 -1.28 -8.10 -21.05
N ALA A 117 -1.07 -8.93 -20.03
CA ALA A 117 -0.28 -8.60 -18.84
C ALA A 117 0.82 -9.65 -18.58
N PRO A 118 1.92 -9.64 -19.38
CA PRO A 118 2.94 -10.71 -19.36
C PRO A 118 3.75 -10.79 -18.05
N LYS A 119 3.74 -9.73 -17.24
CA LYS A 119 4.55 -9.59 -16.02
C LYS A 119 3.96 -10.31 -14.80
N ILE A 120 2.74 -10.85 -14.92
CA ILE A 120 2.07 -11.62 -13.86
C ILE A 120 1.76 -13.02 -14.35
N LYS A 121 1.93 -14.00 -13.46
CA LYS A 121 1.64 -15.41 -13.69
C LYS A 121 0.66 -15.92 -12.62
N VAL A 122 -0.01 -17.04 -12.89
CA VAL A 122 -0.90 -17.72 -11.92
C VAL A 122 -0.20 -17.95 -10.58
N GLY A 123 1.08 -18.36 -10.61
CA GLY A 123 1.89 -18.55 -9.40
C GLY A 123 2.10 -17.29 -8.55
N ASP A 124 1.89 -16.08 -9.07
CA ASP A 124 2.04 -14.83 -8.33
C ASP A 124 0.87 -14.54 -7.36
N PHE A 125 -0.21 -15.34 -7.44
CA PHE A 125 -1.33 -15.35 -6.50
C PHE A 125 -1.14 -16.35 -5.35
N SER A 126 -0.12 -17.20 -5.43
CA SER A 126 0.20 -18.10 -4.33
C SER A 126 0.66 -17.29 -3.11
N SER A 127 0.10 -17.60 -1.94
CA SER A 127 0.39 -16.94 -0.66
C SER A 127 1.74 -17.36 -0.05
N GLY A 128 2.62 -18.01 -0.81
CA GLY A 128 3.91 -18.49 -0.33
C GLY A 128 4.78 -17.37 0.26
N THR A 129 5.45 -17.66 1.38
CA THR A 129 6.26 -16.71 2.15
C THR A 129 7.28 -15.96 1.30
N PHE A 130 7.92 -16.64 0.34
CA PHE A 130 8.90 -16.04 -0.56
C PHE A 130 8.30 -15.05 -1.56
N ASN A 131 7.05 -15.28 -2.01
CA ASN A 131 6.36 -14.36 -2.93
C ASN A 131 5.86 -13.11 -2.19
N LYS A 132 5.54 -13.24 -0.90
CA LYS A 132 5.15 -12.11 -0.04
C LYS A 132 6.25 -11.06 0.10
N MET A 133 7.51 -11.45 -0.04
CA MET A 133 8.66 -10.54 0.09
C MET A 133 8.98 -9.75 -1.20
N LYS A 134 8.50 -10.19 -2.36
CA LYS A 134 8.89 -9.60 -3.66
C LYS A 134 8.07 -8.37 -4.01
N VAL A 135 8.60 -7.18 -3.72
CA VAL A 135 7.98 -5.88 -4.07
C VAL A 135 7.64 -5.77 -5.56
N ASN A 136 8.52 -6.26 -6.43
CA ASN A 136 8.31 -6.18 -7.88
C ASN A 136 7.02 -6.90 -8.33
N LYS A 137 6.64 -7.98 -7.62
CA LYS A 137 5.40 -8.71 -7.87
C LYS A 137 4.16 -7.94 -7.43
N ALA A 138 4.28 -7.07 -6.43
CA ALA A 138 3.21 -6.16 -6.03
C ALA A 138 3.08 -4.99 -7.01
N LYS A 139 4.21 -4.44 -7.48
CA LYS A 139 4.24 -3.40 -8.53
C LYS A 139 3.60 -3.87 -9.83
N ASN A 140 3.94 -5.09 -10.30
CA ASN A 140 3.32 -5.66 -11.50
C ASN A 140 1.81 -5.86 -11.31
N PHE A 141 1.38 -6.30 -10.13
CA PHE A 141 -0.03 -6.51 -9.78
C PHE A 141 -0.88 -5.23 -9.85
N MET A 142 -0.32 -4.11 -9.40
CA MET A 142 -0.96 -2.79 -9.45
C MET A 142 -0.43 -1.93 -10.61
N SER A 143 -0.17 -2.55 -11.75
CA SER A 143 0.37 -1.85 -12.92
C SER A 143 -0.74 -1.31 -13.83
N ARG A 144 -0.38 -0.32 -14.64
CA ARG A 144 -1.24 0.20 -15.69
C ARG A 144 -1.59 -0.86 -16.74
N ASP A 145 -0.68 -1.81 -17.00
CA ASP A 145 -0.88 -2.93 -17.92
C ASP A 145 -2.09 -3.77 -17.49
N ILE A 146 -2.23 -4.07 -16.19
CA ILE A 146 -3.39 -4.80 -15.64
C ILE A 146 -4.67 -4.00 -15.81
N SER A 147 -4.65 -2.71 -15.44
CA SER A 147 -5.82 -1.84 -15.58
C SER A 147 -6.29 -1.74 -17.03
N ALA A 148 -5.37 -1.57 -17.98
CA ALA A 148 -5.69 -1.53 -19.41
C ALA A 148 -6.24 -2.87 -19.91
N SER A 149 -5.67 -3.99 -19.46
CA SER A 149 -6.12 -5.33 -19.84
C SER A 149 -7.53 -5.63 -19.34
N LEU A 150 -7.84 -5.28 -18.09
CA LEU A 150 -9.19 -5.42 -17.53
C LEU A 150 -10.20 -4.53 -18.28
N ASN A 151 -9.83 -3.29 -18.57
CA ASN A 151 -10.68 -2.39 -19.35
C ASN A 151 -10.92 -2.89 -20.78
N PHE A 152 -9.93 -3.56 -21.38
CA PHE A 152 -10.09 -4.20 -22.68
C PHE A 152 -11.11 -5.34 -22.60
N LEU A 153 -10.96 -6.25 -21.62
CA LEU A 153 -11.89 -7.37 -21.42
C LEU A 153 -13.31 -6.96 -21.05
N ALA A 154 -13.46 -5.84 -20.33
CA ALA A 154 -14.79 -5.34 -19.96
C ALA A 154 -15.55 -4.70 -21.13
N ARG A 155 -14.85 -4.37 -22.23
CA ARG A 155 -15.42 -3.71 -23.42
C ARG A 155 -15.58 -4.65 -24.61
N SER A 156 -14.90 -5.78 -24.61
CA SER A 156 -14.98 -6.84 -25.62
C SER A 156 -16.17 -7.76 -25.36
#